data_AF-A0A7Y7DT46-F1
#
_entry.id   AF-A0A7Y7DT46-F1
#
_cell.length_a   1.000
_cell.length_b   1.000
_cell.length_c   1.000
_cell.angle_alpha   90.00
_cell.angle_beta   90.00
_cell.angle_gamma   90.00
#
_symmetry.space_group_name_H-M   'P 1'
#
loop_
_entity.id
_entity.type
_entity.pdbx_description
1 polymer ?
#
loop_
_entity_poly.entity_id
_entity_poly.type
_entity_poly.pdbx_seq_one_letter_code
_entity_poly.pdbx_strand_id
1 'polypeptide(L)'
;MKETIKSLVFVAFSVFAAESTHAQSEGMSLKACIDYALANSPTLMIYENQVAIANAQNKEGLAGYLPQVNGSISFDDNFKRQTTIIPAGAFSPTPLTVQFGNKYAGSVSG
;
A
#
# COMPACT_ATOMS: atom_id res chain seq x y z
N MET A 1 -59.97 14.97 -44.32
CA MET A 1 -59.53 14.89 -42.91
C MET A 1 -58.38 13.92 -42.67
N LYS A 2 -58.41 12.70 -43.24
CA LYS A 2 -57.36 11.68 -43.00
C LYS A 2 -56.00 12.09 -43.60
N GLU A 3 -56.00 12.67 -44.80
CA GLU A 3 -54.79 13.11 -45.51
C GLU A 3 -54.14 14.37 -44.90
N THR A 4 -54.92 15.28 -44.33
CA THR A 4 -54.42 16.48 -43.64
C THR A 4 -53.76 16.15 -42.30
N ILE A 5 -54.27 15.13 -41.61
CA ILE A 5 -53.68 14.60 -40.37
C ILE A 5 -52.35 13.87 -40.63
N LYS A 6 -52.26 13.06 -41.69
CA LYS A 6 -51.00 12.42 -42.09
C LYS A 6 -49.90 13.43 -42.40
N SER A 7 -50.23 14.49 -43.15
CA SER A 7 -49.29 15.57 -43.49
C SER A 7 -48.82 16.31 -42.23
N LEU A 8 -49.72 16.58 -41.28
CA LEU A 8 -49.39 17.25 -40.02
C LEU A 8 -48.50 16.39 -39.10
N VAL A 9 -48.73 15.07 -39.06
CA VAL A 9 -47.88 14.12 -38.32
C VAL A 9 -46.50 14.01 -38.97
N PHE A 10 -46.42 14.03 -40.30
CA PHE A 10 -45.14 13.97 -41.01
C PHE A 10 -44.28 15.23 -40.78
N VAL A 11 -44.91 16.41 -40.74
CA VAL A 11 -44.23 17.68 -40.40
C VAL A 11 -43.81 17.72 -38.92
N ALA A 12 -44.63 17.20 -38.00
CA ALA A 12 -44.25 17.10 -36.60
C ALA A 12 -43.05 16.15 -36.39
N PHE A 13 -43.01 15.05 -37.14
CA PHE A 13 -41.91 14.09 -37.09
C PHE A 13 -40.60 14.65 -37.67
N SER A 14 -40.67 15.45 -38.74
CA SER A 14 -39.47 16.07 -39.33
C SER A 14 -38.87 17.17 -38.44
N VAL A 15 -39.71 17.92 -37.70
CA VAL A 15 -39.23 18.92 -36.73
C VAL A 15 -38.58 18.24 -35.53
N PHE A 16 -39.14 17.14 -35.04
CA PHE A 16 -38.54 16.39 -33.92
C PHE A 16 -37.20 15.74 -34.31
N ALA A 17 -37.03 15.32 -35.57
CA ALA A 17 -35.77 14.75 -36.06
C ALA A 17 -34.65 15.81 -36.24
N ALA A 18 -35.00 17.09 -36.42
CA ALA A 18 -34.04 18.16 -36.68
C ALA A 18 -33.24 18.59 -35.43
N GLU A 19 -33.70 18.26 -34.22
CA GLU A 19 -33.05 18.61 -32.94
C GLU A 19 -31.79 17.75 -32.67
N SER A 20 -31.52 16.73 -33.50
CA SER A 20 -30.42 15.76 -33.27
C SER A 20 -29.05 16.19 -33.82
N THR A 21 -28.93 17.36 -34.44
CA THR A 21 -27.69 17.78 -35.14
C THR A 21 -26.97 18.91 -34.42
N HIS A 22 -26.53 18.65 -33.18
CA HIS A 22 -25.49 19.44 -32.52
C HIS A 22 -24.16 18.69 -32.60
N ALA A 23 -23.58 18.63 -33.80
CA ALA A 23 -22.27 18.02 -34.05
C ALA A 23 -21.20 19.06 -34.42
N GLN A 24 -21.37 20.31 -34.00
CA GLN A 24 -20.26 21.27 -33.96
C GLN A 24 -19.52 21.03 -32.65
N SER A 25 -18.64 20.02 -32.67
CA SER A 25 -17.54 19.94 -31.72
C SER A 25 -16.79 21.26 -31.82
N GLU A 26 -17.00 22.16 -30.85
CA GLU A 26 -16.05 23.25 -30.62
C GLU A 26 -14.70 22.57 -30.49
N GLY A 27 -13.85 22.73 -31.52
CA GLY A 27 -12.54 22.11 -31.55
C GLY A 27 -11.83 22.46 -30.26
N MET A 28 -11.68 21.47 -29.39
CA MET A 28 -11.06 21.64 -28.08
C MET A 28 -9.77 22.42 -28.30
N SER A 29 -9.70 23.65 -27.78
CA SER A 29 -8.53 24.50 -28.00
C SER A 29 -7.27 23.71 -27.62
N LEU A 30 -6.15 23.94 -28.31
CA LEU A 30 -4.91 23.19 -28.04
C LEU A 30 -4.57 23.15 -26.54
N LYS A 31 -4.87 24.23 -25.82
CA LYS A 31 -4.75 24.32 -24.37
C LYS A 31 -5.66 23.33 -23.63
N ALA A 32 -6.94 23.27 -23.99
CA ALA A 32 -7.87 22.31 -23.43
C ALA A 32 -7.49 20.84 -23.73
N CYS A 33 -6.89 20.55 -24.90
CA CYS A 33 -6.34 19.22 -25.18
C CYS A 33 -5.13 18.90 -24.29
N ILE A 34 -4.23 19.85 -24.06
CA ILE A 34 -3.08 19.69 -23.17
C ILE A 34 -3.54 19.49 -21.73
N ASP A 35 -4.46 20.31 -21.24
CA ASP A 35 -4.99 20.24 -19.88
C ASP A 35 -5.75 18.93 -19.66
N TYR A 36 -6.56 18.49 -20.63
CA TYR A 36 -7.28 17.22 -20.58
C TYR A 36 -6.32 16.02 -20.63
N ALA A 37 -5.29 16.06 -21.49
CA ALA A 37 -4.27 15.03 -21.57
C ALA A 37 -3.44 14.95 -20.28
N LEU A 38 -3.11 16.09 -19.66
CA LEU A 38 -2.37 16.15 -18.41
C LEU A 38 -3.21 15.63 -17.23
N ALA A 39 -4.49 16.02 -17.16
CA ALA A 39 -5.40 15.64 -16.08
C ALA A 39 -5.86 14.17 -16.14
N ASN A 40 -6.05 13.61 -17.34
CA ASN A 40 -6.49 12.22 -17.52
C ASN A 40 -5.34 11.24 -17.78
N SER A 41 -4.08 11.71 -17.83
CA SER A 41 -2.96 10.79 -18.01
C SER A 41 -2.71 10.00 -16.73
N PRO A 42 -2.63 8.65 -16.80
CA PRO A 42 -2.18 7.81 -15.69
C PRO A 42 -0.80 8.23 -15.15
N THR A 43 -0.02 8.94 -15.97
CA THR A 43 1.28 9.46 -15.58
C THR A 43 1.20 10.49 -14.46
N LEU A 44 0.10 11.26 -14.33
CA LEU A 44 -0.03 12.23 -13.24
C LEU A 44 -0.09 11.54 -11.87
N MET A 45 -0.87 10.48 -11.75
CA MET A 45 -0.90 9.64 -10.54
C MET A 45 0.48 9.03 -10.25
N ILE A 46 1.21 8.60 -11.29
CA ILE A 46 2.58 8.08 -11.14
C ILE A 46 3.53 9.19 -10.66
N TYR A 47 3.40 10.41 -11.16
CA TYR A 47 4.20 11.55 -10.71
C TYR A 47 3.88 11.96 -9.27
N GLU A 48 2.61 12.00 -8.88
CA GLU A 48 2.20 12.27 -7.49
C GLU A 48 2.78 11.22 -6.52
N ASN A 49 2.70 9.94 -6.89
CA ASN A 49 3.33 8.87 -6.12
C ASN A 49 4.85 9.02 -6.05
N GLN A 50 5.52 9.39 -7.14
CA GLN A 50 6.96 9.65 -7.13
C GLN A 50 7.34 10.82 -6.22
N VAL A 51 6.54 11.89 -6.19
CA VAL A 51 6.73 13.01 -5.27
C VAL A 51 6.56 12.56 -3.81
N ALA A 52 5.53 11.75 -3.53
CA ALA A 52 5.32 11.19 -2.20
C ALA A 52 6.49 10.29 -1.76
N ILE A 53 7.00 9.44 -2.65
CA ILE A 53 8.17 8.58 -2.41
C ILE A 53 9.41 9.43 -2.14
N ALA A 54 9.68 10.44 -2.96
CA ALA A 54 10.83 11.32 -2.76
C ALA A 54 10.77 12.06 -1.41
N ASN A 55 9.58 12.52 -1.00
CA ASN A 55 9.40 13.13 0.32
C ASN A 55 9.64 12.14 1.47
N ALA A 56 9.18 10.89 1.33
CA ALA A 56 9.43 9.84 2.31
C ALA A 56 10.93 9.51 2.42
N GLN A 57 11.63 9.39 1.28
CA GLN A 57 13.08 9.16 1.24
C GLN A 57 13.88 10.29 1.90
N ASN A 58 13.50 11.55 1.67
CA ASN A 58 14.09 12.68 2.37
C ASN A 58 13.87 12.58 3.89
N LYS A 59 12.65 12.21 4.31
CA LYS A 59 12.33 12.03 5.73
C LYS A 59 13.11 10.87 6.36
N GLU A 60 13.30 9.75 5.64
CA GLU A 60 14.14 8.62 6.07
C GLU A 60 15.61 9.03 6.19
N GLY A 61 16.14 9.77 5.21
CA GLY A 61 17.50 10.29 5.23
C GLY A 61 17.73 11.23 6.40
N LEU A 62 16.74 12.06 6.76
CA LEU A 62 16.79 12.90 7.95
C LEU A 62 16.63 12.09 9.25
N ALA A 63 15.80 11.05 9.25
CA ALA A 63 15.60 10.17 10.41
C ALA A 63 16.88 9.44 10.83
N GLY A 64 17.81 9.21 9.89
CA GLY A 64 19.14 8.68 10.21
C GLY A 64 19.99 9.60 11.12
N TYR A 65 19.70 10.90 11.14
CA TYR A 65 20.37 11.87 12.02
C TYR A 65 19.66 12.08 13.35
N LEU A 66 18.46 11.54 13.51
CA LEU A 66 17.74 11.63 14.78
C LEU A 66 18.19 10.49 15.71
N PRO A 67 18.27 10.73 17.03
CA PRO A 67 18.46 9.64 17.98
C PRO A 67 17.29 8.66 17.85
N GLN A 68 17.61 7.40 17.57
CA GLN A 68 16.61 6.32 17.51
C GLN A 68 16.37 5.80 18.92
N VAL A 69 15.10 5.61 19.27
CA VAL A 69 14.70 4.97 20.53
C VAL A 69 14.11 3.62 20.16
N ASN A 70 14.78 2.55 20.58
CA ASN A 70 14.37 1.18 20.31
C ASN A 70 14.19 0.47 21.66
N GLY A 71 13.06 -0.23 21.84
CA GLY A 71 12.82 -1.05 23.02
C GLY A 71 12.59 -2.49 22.59
N SER A 72 13.29 -3.42 23.23
CA SER A 72 13.08 -4.86 23.01
C SER A 72 12.87 -5.57 24.34
N ILE A 73 11.83 -6.40 24.39
CA ILE A 73 11.51 -7.27 25.51
C ILE A 73 11.59 -8.69 24.98
N SER A 74 12.53 -9.48 25.53
CA SER A 74 12.68 -10.89 25.19
C SER A 74 12.47 -11.74 26.44
N PHE A 75 11.70 -12.81 26.29
CA PHE A 75 11.47 -13.81 27.33
C PHE A 75 11.68 -15.20 26.73
N ASP A 76 12.72 -15.89 27.21
CA ASP A 76 13.10 -17.21 26.76
C ASP A 76 12.79 -18.25 27.85
N ASP A 77 11.91 -19.21 27.52
CA ASP A 77 11.65 -20.40 28.33
C ASP A 77 12.43 -21.60 27.77
N ASN A 78 13.42 -22.06 28.51
CA ASN A 78 14.24 -23.19 28.15
C ASN A 78 13.62 -24.48 28.71
N PHE A 79 12.54 -24.95 28.05
CA PHE A 79 11.78 -26.13 28.48
C PHE A 79 12.62 -27.42 28.58
N LYS A 80 13.68 -27.56 27.77
CA LYS A 80 14.66 -28.65 27.87
C LYS A 80 16.04 -28.13 28.25
N ARG A 81 16.39 -28.36 29.52
CA ARG A 81 17.70 -28.15 30.14
C ARG A 81 18.85 -28.69 29.27
N GLN A 82 19.86 -27.92 28.91
CA GLN A 82 21.13 -28.52 28.49
C GLN A 82 21.70 -29.32 29.68
N THR A 83 21.57 -30.63 29.61
CA THR A 83 22.12 -31.59 30.57
C THR A 83 23.53 -31.97 30.13
N THR A 84 24.50 -31.83 31.02
CA THR A 84 25.83 -32.41 30.83
C THR A 84 25.93 -33.64 31.71
N ILE A 85 26.33 -34.76 31.11
CA ILE A 85 26.58 -36.01 31.83
C ILE A 85 27.99 -35.91 32.41
N ILE A 86 28.11 -35.92 33.74
CA ILE A 86 29.41 -36.01 34.39
C ILE A 86 29.75 -37.51 34.50
N PRO A 87 30.81 -37.99 33.81
CA PRO A 87 31.17 -39.40 33.83
C PRO A 87 31.61 -39.84 35.24
N ALA A 88 31.35 -41.11 35.56
CA ALA A 88 31.68 -41.69 36.85
C ALA A 88 33.20 -41.63 37.11
N GLY A 89 33.59 -41.30 38.34
CA GLY A 89 35.00 -41.21 38.76
C GLY A 89 35.55 -39.80 39.00
N ALA A 90 34.88 -38.74 38.55
CA ALA A 90 35.29 -37.37 38.87
C ALA A 90 34.74 -36.87 40.24
N PHE A 91 33.48 -37.20 40.58
CA PHE A 91 32.82 -36.72 41.81
C PHE A 91 31.79 -37.71 42.44
N SER A 92 31.48 -38.85 41.81
CA SER A 92 30.58 -39.90 42.34
C SER A 92 30.83 -41.25 41.63
N PRO A 93 30.57 -42.41 42.29
CA PRO A 93 30.63 -43.74 41.67
C PRO A 93 29.49 -44.02 40.66
N THR A 94 28.46 -43.19 40.58
CA THR A 94 27.38 -43.29 39.58
C THR A 94 27.36 -42.07 38.65
N PRO A 95 27.01 -42.22 37.36
CA PRO A 95 26.89 -41.10 36.42
C PRO A 95 25.83 -40.10 36.88
N LEU A 96 26.23 -38.84 37.06
CA LEU A 96 25.31 -37.76 37.47
C LEU A 96 24.95 -36.91 36.26
N THR A 97 23.64 -36.77 35.99
CA THR A 97 23.13 -35.85 34.96
C THR A 97 22.83 -34.52 35.62
N VAL A 98 23.64 -33.50 35.31
CA VAL A 98 23.48 -32.16 35.90
C VAL A 98 23.00 -31.20 34.81
N GLN A 99 21.96 -30.42 35.12
CA GLN A 99 21.45 -29.36 34.25
C GLN A 99 22.10 -28.05 34.65
N PHE A 100 22.80 -27.40 33.72
CA PHE A 100 23.48 -26.13 33.99
C PHE A 100 22.67 -24.94 33.42
N GLY A 101 22.58 -23.84 34.18
CA GLY A 101 21.96 -22.56 33.80
C GLY A 101 20.47 -22.40 34.17
N ASN A 102 19.89 -21.25 33.79
CA ASN A 102 18.57 -20.76 34.26
C ASN A 102 17.40 -21.14 33.34
N LYS A 103 16.35 -21.77 33.87
CA LYS A 103 15.13 -22.16 33.12
C LYS A 103 14.47 -20.99 32.38
N TYR A 104 14.45 -19.83 33.00
CA TYR A 104 13.87 -18.61 32.45
C TYR A 104 14.97 -17.56 32.28
N ALA A 105 15.04 -16.95 31.11
CA ALA A 105 15.88 -15.80 30.84
C ALA A 105 15.00 -14.67 30.29
N GLY A 106 15.10 -13.49 30.90
CA GLY A 106 14.41 -12.29 30.44
C GLY A 106 15.45 -11.19 30.25
N SER A 107 15.41 -10.52 29.10
CA SER A 107 16.26 -9.37 28.82
C SER A 107 15.40 -8.19 28.38
N VAL A 108 15.76 -7.02 28.89
CA VAL A 108 15.16 -5.74 28.52
C VAL A 108 16.32 -4.85 28.10
N SER A 109 16.30 -4.40 26.85
CA SER A 109 17.29 -3.46 26.31
C SER A 109 16.58 -2.27 25.66
N GLY A 110 17.15 -1.09 25.91
CA GLY A 110 16.70 0.20 25.42
C GLY A 110 17.85 1.03 24.87
#